data_AF-A0AAN6SPL6-F1
#
_entry.id   AF-A0AAN6SPL6-F1
#
_cell.length_a   1.000
_cell.length_b   1.000
_cell.length_c   1.000
_cell.angle_alpha   90.00
_cell.angle_beta   90.00
_cell.angle_gamma   90.00
#
_symmetry.space_group_name_H-M   'P 1'
#
loop_
_entity.id
_entity.type
_entity.pdbx_description
1 polymer ?
#
loop_
_entity_poly.entity_id
_entity_poly.type
_entity_poly.pdbx_seq_one_letter_code
_entity_poly.pdbx_strand_id
1 'polypeptide(L)'
;MFWAVAVAIAVMAAAWLMRINAALLSVPDEARKASPRRWTREQLRDAYERVKQKPIDFTKLLPPRLERRYVVVGGSGLVGGDIVLQLLQRGESPASIRVVDFAPLNRRDMVETAAGCDFVKADITSRASVEAAFSKPWPKSVAKLPLTVFHTAAAIRPQERSPRLYHRISPVNRDGVVNVLETARAAGADILIATSSASVGITPTNFWIWPWQSTPTNYCQVINEKDFDAPLRSHDQFFANYARSKAEAERIVCGANQDSFRTGTIRPGNPIYGQKTDPVLGIMLRMGDNVTWIAHVVQNFVNSRNVALAHLLFEAALAPGQPMPGCAGRTFNVTDAGPPIAFADAYLAGEELSATRVRITKQQPLALLLVAHAIEAWCLLLARLPFLTTMFGLREPSGPIHMLQPAVFSVSIHTVVDDGAARKSVAEGGIGYEGGCTTLEGVCEQILNWNREHEGGRREGEEEAPEGKIAKAALTVQGVAA
;
A
#
# COMPACT_ATOMS: atom_id res chain seq x y z
N MET A 1 1.41 54.25 -15.64
CA MET A 1 0.32 53.72 -14.80
C MET A 1 0.13 52.21 -14.98
N PHE A 2 -0.07 51.71 -16.21
CA PHE A 2 -0.24 50.26 -16.48
C PHE A 2 0.91 49.37 -15.99
N TRP A 3 2.17 49.79 -16.19
CA TRP A 3 3.33 49.03 -15.71
C TRP A 3 3.39 48.90 -14.18
N ALA A 4 3.03 49.94 -13.44
CA ALA A 4 3.00 49.91 -11.98
C ALA A 4 1.92 48.94 -11.46
N VAL A 5 0.76 48.92 -12.11
CA VAL A 5 -0.33 47.98 -11.78
C VAL A 5 0.09 46.53 -12.10
N ALA A 6 0.69 46.30 -13.27
CA ALA A 6 1.18 44.97 -13.65
C ALA A 6 2.27 44.46 -12.69
N VAL A 7 3.22 45.30 -12.29
CA VAL A 7 4.24 44.97 -11.31
C VAL A 7 3.61 44.67 -9.94
N ALA A 8 2.65 45.49 -9.49
CA ALA A 8 1.96 45.25 -8.23
C ALA A 8 1.22 43.90 -8.23
N ILE A 9 0.51 43.56 -9.32
CA ILE A 9 -0.17 42.26 -9.47
C ILE A 9 0.83 41.11 -9.44
N ALA A 10 1.95 41.22 -10.17
CA ALA A 10 2.98 40.19 -10.20
C ALA A 10 3.61 39.97 -8.81
N VAL A 11 3.89 41.05 -8.07
CA VAL A 11 4.42 40.99 -6.70
C VAL A 11 3.41 40.34 -5.75
N MET A 12 2.13 40.73 -5.82
CA MET A 12 1.07 40.10 -5.01
C MET A 12 0.90 38.61 -5.32
N ALA A 13 0.92 38.23 -6.60
CA ALA A 13 0.85 36.84 -7.02
C ALA A 13 2.07 36.03 -6.51
N ALA A 14 3.28 36.58 -6.64
CA ALA A 14 4.50 35.95 -6.14
C ALA A 14 4.46 35.77 -4.61
N ALA A 15 4.02 36.80 -3.86
CA ALA A 15 3.86 36.73 -2.41
C ALA A 15 2.83 35.66 -2.00
N TRP A 16 1.71 35.58 -2.71
CA TRP A 16 0.69 34.56 -2.48
C TRP A 16 1.19 33.14 -2.78
N LEU A 17 1.93 32.95 -3.87
CA LEU A 17 2.56 31.67 -4.20
C LEU A 17 3.60 31.25 -3.16
N MET A 18 4.45 32.18 -2.71
CA MET A 18 5.38 31.91 -1.60
C MET A 18 4.65 31.50 -0.32
N ARG A 19 3.50 32.14 -0.03
CA ARG A 19 2.65 31.80 1.11
C ARG A 19 2.06 30.40 1.01
N ILE A 20 1.57 30.00 -0.17
CA ILE A 20 1.09 28.63 -0.42
C ILE A 20 2.22 27.64 -0.22
N ASN A 21 3.40 27.89 -0.81
CA ASN A 21 4.54 27.01 -0.67
C ASN A 21 4.97 26.83 0.79
N ALA A 22 5.01 27.91 1.57
CA ALA A 22 5.28 27.86 3.01
C ALA A 22 4.20 27.04 3.77
N ALA A 23 2.93 27.17 3.41
CA ALA A 23 1.85 26.39 4.00
C ALA A 23 1.97 24.89 3.67
N LEU A 24 2.39 24.54 2.45
CA LEU A 24 2.66 23.15 2.04
C LEU A 24 3.89 22.54 2.73
N LEU A 25 4.80 23.35 3.27
CA LEU A 25 5.94 22.90 4.07
C LEU A 25 5.65 22.90 5.58
N SER A 26 4.47 23.37 5.99
CA SER A 26 4.09 23.42 7.40
C SER A 26 3.75 22.03 7.94
N VAL A 27 3.96 21.85 9.24
CA VAL A 27 3.43 20.71 9.99
C VAL A 27 2.34 21.26 10.91
N PRO A 28 1.08 20.82 10.80
CA PRO A 28 0.02 21.21 11.73
C PRO A 28 0.30 20.73 13.17
N ASP A 29 -0.29 21.38 14.17
CA ASP A 29 -0.06 21.04 15.59
C ASP A 29 -0.58 19.65 15.94
N GLU A 30 -1.65 19.21 15.31
CA GLU A 30 -2.22 17.87 15.43
C GLU A 30 -1.20 16.81 14.99
N ALA A 31 -0.52 17.04 13.86
CA ALA A 31 0.53 16.15 13.36
C ALA A 31 1.78 16.16 14.26
N ARG A 32 2.15 17.32 14.82
CA ARG A 32 3.23 17.43 15.81
C ARG A 32 2.91 16.65 17.08
N LYS A 33 1.68 16.75 17.58
CA LYS A 33 1.22 16.02 18.77
C LYS A 33 1.17 14.51 18.54
N ALA A 34 0.72 14.08 17.38
CA ALA A 34 0.68 12.67 17.00
C ALA A 34 2.07 12.04 16.84
N SER A 35 3.07 12.85 16.48
CA SER A 35 4.45 12.40 16.27
C SER A 35 5.45 13.37 16.93
N PRO A 36 5.59 13.33 18.26
CA PRO A 36 6.31 14.36 19.02
C PRO A 36 7.84 14.24 18.93
N ARG A 37 8.37 13.10 18.49
CA ARG A 37 9.82 12.81 18.46
C ARG A 37 10.26 12.42 17.06
N ARG A 38 11.41 12.93 16.62
CA ARG A 38 12.13 12.47 15.42
C ARG A 38 13.16 11.41 15.81
N TRP A 39 13.54 10.57 14.85
CA TRP A 39 14.62 9.61 15.05
C TRP A 39 15.98 10.29 15.08
N THR A 40 16.88 9.81 15.95
CA THR A 40 18.29 10.20 15.96
C THR A 40 19.15 9.13 15.28
N ARG A 41 20.34 9.51 14.81
CA ARG A 41 21.31 8.54 14.23
C ARG A 41 21.71 7.45 15.22
N GLU A 42 21.85 7.81 16.50
CA GLU A 42 22.13 6.87 17.58
C GLU A 42 20.99 5.85 17.74
N GLN A 43 19.74 6.32 17.85
CA GLN A 43 18.57 5.44 17.92
C GLN A 43 18.48 4.48 16.74
N LEU A 44 18.81 4.96 15.54
CA LEU A 44 18.83 4.16 14.32
C LEU A 44 19.90 3.07 14.35
N ARG A 45 21.14 3.43 14.71
CA ARG A 45 22.25 2.46 14.85
C ARG A 45 21.96 1.42 15.91
N ASP A 46 21.45 1.84 17.06
CA ASP A 46 21.08 0.92 18.14
C ASP A 46 19.96 -0.03 17.71
N ALA A 47 18.92 0.48 17.05
CA ALA A 47 17.84 -0.36 16.53
C ALA A 47 18.33 -1.33 15.45
N TYR A 48 19.21 -0.88 14.56
CA TYR A 48 19.82 -1.71 13.52
C TYR A 48 20.63 -2.85 14.11
N GLU A 49 21.51 -2.57 15.08
CA GLU A 49 22.30 -3.61 15.75
C GLU A 49 21.41 -4.55 16.59
N ARG A 50 20.37 -4.04 17.25
CA ARG A 50 19.39 -4.90 17.94
C ARG A 50 18.69 -5.86 16.99
N VAL A 51 18.18 -5.39 15.86
CA VAL A 51 17.49 -6.22 14.86
C VAL A 51 18.47 -7.22 14.22
N LYS A 52 19.73 -6.83 14.01
CA LYS A 52 20.77 -7.71 13.50
C LYS A 52 21.09 -8.86 14.48
N GLN A 53 21.14 -8.57 15.78
CA GLN A 53 21.39 -9.56 16.83
C GLN A 53 20.15 -10.43 17.12
N LYS A 54 18.97 -9.82 17.07
CA LYS A 54 17.68 -10.45 17.36
C LYS A 54 16.67 -10.05 16.28
N PRO A 55 16.59 -10.82 15.17
CA PRO A 55 15.63 -10.57 14.10
C PRO A 55 14.19 -10.55 14.60
N ILE A 56 13.32 -9.85 13.86
CA ILE A 56 11.92 -9.70 14.25
C ILE A 56 11.20 -11.03 14.05
N ASP A 57 10.73 -11.59 15.16
CA ASP A 57 10.07 -12.89 15.21
C ASP A 57 8.55 -12.73 15.41
N PHE A 58 7.81 -13.02 14.34
CA PHE A 58 6.35 -13.00 14.34
C PHE A 58 5.72 -14.31 14.84
N THR A 59 6.48 -15.41 15.01
CA THR A 59 5.92 -16.75 15.33
C THR A 59 4.98 -16.72 16.53
N LYS A 60 5.35 -15.96 17.57
CA LYS A 60 4.62 -15.87 18.84
C LYS A 60 3.30 -15.10 18.75
N LEU A 61 3.12 -14.32 17.69
CA LEU A 61 1.94 -13.52 17.44
C LEU A 61 0.96 -14.22 16.51
N LEU A 62 1.43 -15.24 15.78
CA LEU A 62 0.57 -16.00 14.88
C LEU A 62 -0.51 -16.71 15.70
N PRO A 63 -1.78 -16.65 15.25
CA PRO A 63 -2.83 -17.44 15.87
C PRO A 63 -2.56 -18.94 15.69
N PRO A 64 -3.28 -19.81 16.43
CA PRO A 64 -3.17 -21.25 16.25
C PRO A 64 -3.41 -21.68 14.80
N ARG A 65 -2.72 -22.75 14.39
CA ARG A 65 -2.93 -23.40 13.10
C ARG A 65 -4.40 -23.79 12.93
N LEU A 66 -4.97 -23.50 11.76
CA LEU A 66 -6.32 -23.92 11.42
C LEU A 66 -6.18 -24.92 10.28
N GLU A 67 -6.50 -26.20 10.51
CA GLU A 67 -6.41 -27.28 9.52
C GLU A 67 -7.32 -27.01 8.29
N ARG A 68 -6.85 -26.19 7.35
CA ARG A 68 -7.63 -25.59 6.26
C ARG A 68 -6.81 -25.56 4.98
N ARG A 69 -7.50 -25.33 3.86
CA ARG A 69 -6.90 -24.97 2.56
C ARG A 69 -6.92 -23.46 2.41
N TYR A 70 -5.93 -22.93 1.71
CA TYR A 70 -5.72 -21.51 1.53
C TYR A 70 -5.56 -21.17 0.06
N VAL A 71 -6.37 -20.25 -0.43
CA VAL A 71 -6.11 -19.58 -1.71
C VAL A 71 -5.69 -18.15 -1.43
N VAL A 72 -4.46 -17.80 -1.79
CA VAL A 72 -3.91 -16.45 -1.63
C VAL A 72 -3.85 -15.78 -2.99
N VAL A 73 -4.85 -14.95 -3.29
CA VAL A 73 -4.94 -14.16 -4.52
C VAL A 73 -4.07 -12.91 -4.38
N GLY A 74 -3.17 -12.67 -5.32
CA GLY A 74 -2.08 -11.70 -5.17
C GLY A 74 -0.94 -12.24 -4.29
N GLY A 75 -0.85 -13.56 -4.13
CA GLY A 75 0.07 -14.22 -3.20
C GLY A 75 1.55 -14.10 -3.56
N SER A 76 1.91 -13.61 -4.76
CA SER A 76 3.31 -13.32 -5.11
C SER A 76 3.70 -11.87 -4.77
N GLY A 77 2.75 -11.05 -4.34
CA GLY A 77 2.95 -9.64 -3.99
C GLY A 77 3.54 -9.38 -2.60
N LEU A 78 3.53 -8.11 -2.21
CA LEU A 78 4.03 -7.62 -0.92
C LEU A 78 3.29 -8.26 0.27
N VAL A 79 1.99 -8.00 0.39
CA VAL A 79 1.17 -8.51 1.49
C VAL A 79 0.87 -10.00 1.30
N GLY A 80 0.43 -10.41 0.11
CA GLY A 80 0.07 -11.80 -0.17
C GLY A 80 1.23 -12.77 0.05
N GLY A 81 2.46 -12.37 -0.30
CA GLY A 81 3.63 -13.19 -0.03
C GLY A 81 3.91 -13.37 1.46
N ASP A 82 3.73 -12.33 2.27
CA ASP A 82 3.90 -12.44 3.72
C ASP A 82 2.78 -13.28 4.37
N ILE A 83 1.57 -13.26 3.81
CA ILE A 83 0.50 -14.19 4.22
C ILE A 83 0.94 -15.63 3.97
N VAL A 84 1.46 -15.95 2.78
CA VAL A 84 1.95 -17.31 2.46
C VAL A 84 3.06 -17.72 3.42
N LEU A 85 4.06 -16.86 3.65
CA LEU A 85 5.17 -17.14 4.56
C LEU A 85 4.70 -17.34 6.00
N GLN A 86 3.75 -16.53 6.48
CA GLN A 86 3.21 -16.68 7.83
C GLN A 86 2.31 -17.91 7.98
N LEU A 87 1.57 -18.32 6.95
CA LEU A 87 0.83 -19.59 6.97
C LEU A 87 1.78 -20.79 7.12
N LEU A 88 2.88 -20.80 6.36
CA LEU A 88 3.92 -21.82 6.49
C LEU A 88 4.57 -21.78 7.88
N GLN A 89 4.87 -20.58 8.39
CA GLN A 89 5.44 -20.37 9.72
C GLN A 89 4.48 -20.81 10.85
N ARG A 90 3.16 -20.65 10.64
CA ARG A 90 2.09 -21.15 11.54
C ARG A 90 2.00 -22.67 11.54
N GLY A 91 2.66 -23.35 10.61
CA GLY A 91 2.73 -24.80 10.49
C GLY A 91 1.77 -25.40 9.46
N GLU A 92 1.17 -24.58 8.59
CA GLU A 92 0.35 -25.12 7.50
C GLU A 92 1.19 -25.92 6.50
N SER A 93 0.62 -27.01 6.00
CA SER A 93 1.28 -27.80 4.95
C SER A 93 1.36 -26.99 3.66
N PRO A 94 2.50 -26.94 2.94
CA PRO A 94 2.58 -26.32 1.63
C PRO A 94 1.53 -26.85 0.64
N ALA A 95 1.18 -28.13 0.74
CA ALA A 95 0.14 -28.77 -0.08
C ALA A 95 -1.28 -28.19 0.12
N SER A 96 -1.50 -27.49 1.24
CA SER A 96 -2.76 -26.81 1.57
C SER A 96 -2.82 -25.36 1.09
N ILE A 97 -1.71 -24.83 0.54
CA ILE A 97 -1.61 -23.43 0.12
C ILE A 97 -1.52 -23.36 -1.40
N ARG A 98 -2.42 -22.58 -1.99
CA ARG A 98 -2.41 -22.21 -3.41
C ARG A 98 -2.20 -20.71 -3.56
N VAL A 99 -1.09 -20.35 -4.19
CA VAL A 99 -0.75 -19.00 -4.62
C VAL A 99 -1.40 -18.74 -5.97
N VAL A 100 -2.28 -17.74 -6.05
CA VAL A 100 -2.93 -17.31 -7.29
C VAL A 100 -2.47 -15.90 -7.60
N ASP A 101 -1.81 -15.71 -8.73
CA ASP A 101 -1.27 -14.39 -9.09
C ASP A 101 -1.11 -14.24 -10.61
N PHE A 102 -1.03 -13.01 -11.09
CA PHE A 102 -0.73 -12.74 -12.50
C PHE A 102 0.76 -12.95 -12.81
N ALA A 103 1.62 -12.69 -11.82
CA ALA A 103 3.07 -12.86 -11.91
C ALA A 103 3.53 -14.06 -11.06
N PRO A 104 4.58 -14.79 -11.48
CA PRO A 104 5.14 -15.87 -10.68
C PRO A 104 5.79 -15.34 -9.39
N LEU A 105 6.01 -16.26 -8.44
CA LEU A 105 6.83 -16.01 -7.25
C LEU A 105 8.21 -15.47 -7.67
N ASN A 106 8.56 -14.27 -7.21
CA ASN A 106 9.82 -13.60 -7.57
C ASN A 106 10.58 -13.05 -6.36
N ARG A 107 10.00 -13.14 -5.16
CA ARG A 107 10.64 -12.72 -3.93
C ARG A 107 11.56 -13.83 -3.43
N ARG A 108 12.79 -13.48 -3.08
CA ARG A 108 13.85 -14.45 -2.73
C ARG A 108 13.47 -15.29 -1.51
N ASP A 109 12.87 -14.67 -0.50
CA ASP A 109 12.33 -15.31 0.69
C ASP A 109 11.18 -16.27 0.39
N MET A 110 10.48 -16.11 -0.73
CA MET A 110 9.39 -17.00 -1.14
C MET A 110 9.85 -18.15 -2.03
N VAL A 111 10.79 -17.93 -2.94
CA VAL A 111 11.15 -18.93 -3.97
C VAL A 111 11.55 -20.26 -3.36
N GLU A 112 12.31 -20.25 -2.26
CA GLU A 112 12.69 -21.47 -1.54
C GLU A 112 11.62 -21.90 -0.54
N THR A 113 11.18 -21.00 0.34
CA THR A 113 10.26 -21.34 1.44
C THR A 113 8.88 -21.77 0.95
N ALA A 114 8.38 -21.19 -0.13
CA ALA A 114 7.08 -21.50 -0.72
C ALA A 114 7.17 -22.45 -1.93
N ALA A 115 8.33 -23.07 -2.21
CA ALA A 115 8.53 -23.95 -3.36
C ALA A 115 7.54 -25.14 -3.41
N GLY A 116 7.10 -25.61 -2.25
CA GLY A 116 6.11 -26.69 -2.12
C GLY A 116 4.64 -26.24 -2.23
N CYS A 117 4.38 -24.93 -2.31
CA CYS A 117 3.03 -24.40 -2.48
C CYS A 117 2.60 -24.49 -3.94
N ASP A 118 1.31 -24.69 -4.18
CA ASP A 118 0.77 -24.72 -5.53
C ASP A 118 0.72 -23.29 -6.11
N PHE A 119 1.28 -23.06 -7.30
CA PHE A 119 1.14 -21.79 -8.02
C PHE A 119 0.20 -21.93 -9.21
N VAL A 120 -0.73 -20.98 -9.34
CA VAL A 120 -1.60 -20.86 -10.51
C VAL A 120 -1.61 -19.44 -11.02
N LYS A 121 -1.23 -19.27 -12.29
CA LYS A 121 -1.33 -17.99 -12.97
C LYS A 121 -2.80 -17.64 -13.21
N ALA A 122 -3.25 -16.48 -12.76
CA ALA A 122 -4.59 -15.98 -13.04
C ALA A 122 -4.64 -14.47 -13.25
N ASP A 123 -5.52 -14.04 -14.15
CA ASP A 123 -5.93 -12.65 -14.29
C ASP A 123 -7.30 -12.48 -13.63
N ILE A 124 -7.34 -11.71 -12.53
CA ILE A 124 -8.58 -11.52 -11.77
C ILE A 124 -9.64 -10.71 -12.54
N THR A 125 -9.26 -10.00 -13.61
CA THR A 125 -10.24 -9.32 -14.48
C THR A 125 -11.07 -10.31 -15.31
N SER A 126 -10.59 -11.55 -15.46
CA SER A 126 -11.26 -12.64 -16.18
C SER A 126 -11.86 -13.66 -15.22
N ARG A 127 -13.21 -13.71 -15.14
CA ARG A 127 -13.92 -14.70 -14.33
C ARG A 127 -13.49 -16.14 -14.62
N ALA A 128 -13.38 -16.50 -15.89
CA ALA A 128 -12.95 -17.84 -16.31
C ALA A 128 -11.53 -18.16 -15.83
N SER A 129 -10.63 -17.17 -15.80
CA SER A 129 -9.27 -17.35 -15.27
C SER A 129 -9.27 -17.63 -13.78
N VAL A 130 -10.13 -16.95 -13.01
CA VAL A 130 -10.28 -17.18 -11.56
C VAL A 130 -10.91 -18.54 -11.30
N GLU A 131 -11.98 -18.90 -12.02
CA GLU A 131 -12.63 -20.21 -11.91
C GLU A 131 -11.66 -21.36 -12.22
N ALA A 132 -10.82 -21.22 -13.24
CA ALA A 132 -9.77 -22.20 -13.55
C ALA A 132 -8.76 -22.36 -12.40
N ALA A 133 -8.38 -21.26 -11.73
CA ALA A 133 -7.44 -21.31 -10.62
C ALA A 133 -8.04 -21.98 -9.36
N PHE A 134 -9.32 -21.74 -9.09
CA PHE A 134 -10.01 -22.31 -7.94
C PHE A 134 -10.41 -23.77 -8.15
N SER A 135 -10.72 -24.18 -9.39
CA SER A 135 -11.12 -25.55 -9.74
C SER A 135 -9.97 -26.54 -9.84
N LYS A 136 -8.71 -26.08 -9.86
CA LYS A 136 -7.54 -26.98 -9.87
C LYS A 136 -7.64 -27.97 -8.68
N PRO A 137 -7.53 -29.29 -8.91
CA PRO A 137 -7.69 -30.29 -7.85
C PRO A 137 -6.70 -30.10 -6.70
N TRP A 138 -7.16 -30.37 -5.48
CA TRP A 138 -6.31 -30.38 -4.29
C TRP A 138 -5.72 -31.78 -4.04
N PRO A 139 -4.52 -31.87 -3.44
CA PRO A 139 -4.00 -33.16 -2.97
C PRO A 139 -4.98 -33.87 -2.04
N LYS A 140 -5.09 -35.20 -2.16
CA LYS A 140 -6.05 -36.02 -1.40
C LYS A 140 -5.98 -35.80 0.12
N SER A 141 -4.78 -35.52 0.64
CA SER A 141 -4.52 -35.26 2.07
C SER A 141 -5.23 -34.03 2.61
N VAL A 142 -5.48 -33.01 1.77
CA VAL A 142 -6.05 -31.71 2.19
C VAL A 142 -7.39 -31.40 1.52
N ALA A 143 -7.80 -32.17 0.50
CA ALA A 143 -8.96 -31.88 -0.35
C ALA A 143 -10.29 -31.71 0.42
N LYS A 144 -10.43 -32.32 1.59
CA LYS A 144 -11.64 -32.25 2.43
C LYS A 144 -11.61 -31.14 3.48
N LEU A 145 -10.49 -30.42 3.62
CA LEU A 145 -10.39 -29.35 4.61
C LEU A 145 -11.23 -28.13 4.18
N PRO A 146 -11.74 -27.33 5.14
CA PRO A 146 -12.39 -26.05 4.85
C PRO A 146 -11.48 -25.10 4.04
N LEU A 147 -12.05 -24.07 3.42
CA LEU A 147 -11.32 -23.19 2.50
C LEU A 147 -11.38 -21.73 2.97
N THR A 148 -10.20 -21.17 3.23
CA THR A 148 -9.99 -19.72 3.44
C THR A 148 -9.44 -19.08 2.17
N VAL A 149 -9.95 -17.91 1.82
CA VAL A 149 -9.43 -17.09 0.72
C VAL A 149 -8.91 -15.77 1.24
N PHE A 150 -7.65 -15.47 0.94
CA PHE A 150 -7.06 -14.15 1.16
C PHE A 150 -6.93 -13.43 -0.18
N HIS A 151 -7.55 -12.26 -0.32
CA HIS A 151 -7.51 -11.47 -1.54
C HIS A 151 -6.71 -10.18 -1.37
N THR A 152 -5.50 -10.15 -1.92
CA THR A 152 -4.54 -9.04 -1.80
C THR A 152 -4.20 -8.38 -3.15
N ALA A 153 -4.64 -8.97 -4.27
CA ALA A 153 -4.38 -8.44 -5.61
C ALA A 153 -5.05 -7.08 -5.83
N ALA A 154 -4.29 -6.12 -6.38
CA ALA A 154 -4.80 -4.80 -6.71
C ALA A 154 -3.89 -4.10 -7.72
N ALA A 155 -4.49 -3.22 -8.53
CA ALA A 155 -3.77 -2.17 -9.22
C ALA A 155 -3.69 -0.92 -8.32
N ILE A 156 -2.49 -0.34 -8.20
CA ILE A 156 -2.24 0.86 -7.39
C ILE A 156 -1.95 2.03 -8.33
N ARG A 157 -2.91 2.95 -8.48
CA ARG A 157 -2.80 4.17 -9.30
C ARG A 157 -3.25 5.40 -8.50
N PRO A 158 -2.42 5.92 -7.58
CA PRO A 158 -2.81 7.01 -6.69
C PRO A 158 -2.90 8.37 -7.38
N GLN A 159 -2.35 8.50 -8.60
CA GLN A 159 -2.23 9.74 -9.35
C GLN A 159 -3.50 10.15 -10.12
N GLU A 160 -4.39 9.20 -10.42
CA GLU A 160 -5.58 9.46 -11.23
C GLU A 160 -6.80 9.71 -10.35
N ARG A 161 -7.35 10.93 -10.34
CA ARG A 161 -8.60 11.27 -9.62
C ARG A 161 -9.81 11.52 -10.49
N SER A 162 -9.60 11.74 -11.79
CA SER A 162 -10.70 12.04 -12.71
C SER A 162 -11.57 10.80 -12.95
N PRO A 163 -12.91 10.91 -12.85
CA PRO A 163 -13.82 9.82 -13.18
C PRO A 163 -13.66 9.28 -14.60
N ARG A 164 -13.18 10.11 -15.55
CA ARG A 164 -12.92 9.68 -16.94
C ARG A 164 -11.90 8.55 -17.02
N LEU A 165 -10.99 8.47 -16.06
CA LEU A 165 -9.93 7.46 -16.00
C LEU A 165 -10.29 6.29 -15.09
N TYR A 166 -11.49 6.26 -14.50
CA TYR A 166 -11.88 5.22 -13.53
C TYR A 166 -11.84 3.81 -14.12
N HIS A 167 -12.17 3.68 -15.40
CA HIS A 167 -12.11 2.43 -16.16
C HIS A 167 -10.71 1.77 -16.18
N ARG A 168 -9.63 2.51 -15.89
CA ARG A 168 -8.26 1.97 -15.85
C ARG A 168 -7.97 1.15 -14.60
N ILE A 169 -8.76 1.33 -13.53
CA ILE A 169 -8.52 0.69 -12.23
C ILE A 169 -9.70 -0.14 -11.74
N SER A 170 -10.93 0.21 -12.10
CA SER A 170 -12.12 -0.53 -11.68
C SER A 170 -12.14 -2.00 -12.12
N PRO A 171 -11.65 -2.41 -13.32
CA PRO A 171 -11.67 -3.82 -13.71
C PRO A 171 -10.86 -4.71 -12.77
N VAL A 172 -9.72 -4.22 -12.27
CA VAL A 172 -8.86 -4.97 -11.35
C VAL A 172 -9.38 -4.86 -9.92
N ASN A 173 -9.61 -3.65 -9.42
CA ASN A 173 -9.85 -3.44 -8.00
C ASN A 173 -11.29 -3.69 -7.55
N ARG A 174 -12.28 -3.46 -8.43
CA ARG A 174 -13.70 -3.66 -8.13
C ARG A 174 -14.20 -4.95 -8.76
N ASP A 175 -14.08 -5.08 -10.08
CA ASP A 175 -14.67 -6.21 -10.81
C ASP A 175 -13.88 -7.50 -10.54
N GLY A 176 -12.55 -7.40 -10.41
CA GLY A 176 -11.71 -8.53 -10.00
C GLY A 176 -12.02 -9.05 -8.59
N VAL A 177 -12.42 -8.17 -7.67
CA VAL A 177 -12.89 -8.58 -6.34
C VAL A 177 -14.20 -9.34 -6.45
N VAL A 178 -15.15 -8.90 -7.29
CA VAL A 178 -16.41 -9.62 -7.54
C VAL A 178 -16.12 -11.01 -8.09
N ASN A 179 -15.25 -11.13 -9.10
CA ASN A 179 -14.87 -12.42 -9.67
C ASN A 179 -14.28 -13.37 -8.61
N VAL A 180 -13.39 -12.88 -7.75
CA VAL A 180 -12.77 -13.68 -6.68
C VAL A 180 -13.79 -14.06 -5.61
N LEU A 181 -14.65 -13.15 -5.19
CA LEU A 181 -15.66 -13.37 -4.17
C LEU A 181 -16.68 -14.43 -4.59
N GLU A 182 -17.22 -14.30 -5.81
CA GLU A 182 -18.20 -15.26 -6.34
C GLU A 182 -17.57 -16.64 -6.56
N THR A 183 -16.36 -16.68 -7.11
CA THR A 183 -15.65 -17.94 -7.33
C THR A 183 -15.26 -18.61 -6.01
N ALA A 184 -14.81 -17.85 -5.01
CA ALA A 184 -14.51 -18.36 -3.68
C ALA A 184 -15.73 -19.02 -3.04
N ARG A 185 -16.88 -18.34 -3.08
CA ARG A 185 -18.15 -18.88 -2.59
C ARG A 185 -18.54 -20.16 -3.33
N ALA A 186 -18.45 -20.17 -4.66
CA ALA A 186 -18.77 -21.34 -5.49
C ALA A 186 -17.82 -22.52 -5.23
N ALA A 187 -16.55 -22.25 -4.91
CA ALA A 187 -15.56 -23.26 -4.54
C ALA A 187 -15.73 -23.79 -3.10
N GLY A 188 -16.74 -23.32 -2.36
CA GLY A 188 -17.03 -23.75 -1.00
C GLY A 188 -16.14 -23.12 0.06
N ALA A 189 -15.57 -21.93 -0.20
CA ALA A 189 -14.92 -21.14 0.84
C ALA A 189 -15.94 -20.71 1.90
N ASP A 190 -15.57 -20.85 3.17
CA ASP A 190 -16.35 -20.39 4.32
C ASP A 190 -15.77 -19.09 4.91
N ILE A 191 -14.54 -18.71 4.54
CA ILE A 191 -13.91 -17.44 4.94
C ILE A 191 -13.30 -16.73 3.72
N LEU A 192 -13.56 -15.42 3.58
CA LEU A 192 -12.82 -14.56 2.65
C LEU A 192 -12.43 -13.23 3.31
N ILE A 193 -11.14 -12.94 3.33
CA ILE A 193 -10.61 -11.66 3.84
C ILE A 193 -9.85 -10.96 2.72
N ALA A 194 -10.19 -9.70 2.47
CA ALA A 194 -9.53 -8.90 1.43
C ALA A 194 -8.73 -7.72 1.99
N THR A 195 -7.68 -7.31 1.27
CA THR A 195 -6.91 -6.10 1.59
C THR A 195 -7.54 -4.87 0.92
N SER A 196 -8.10 -3.98 1.74
CA SER A 196 -8.50 -2.61 1.40
C SER A 196 -7.32 -1.65 1.62
N SER A 197 -7.56 -0.39 2.01
CA SER A 197 -6.52 0.59 2.35
C SER A 197 -7.07 1.64 3.31
N ALA A 198 -6.29 2.08 4.31
CA ALA A 198 -6.67 3.23 5.13
C ALA A 198 -6.84 4.50 4.26
N SER A 199 -6.20 4.55 3.09
CA SER A 199 -6.34 5.66 2.14
C SER A 199 -7.77 5.83 1.60
N VAL A 200 -8.66 4.83 1.80
CA VAL A 200 -10.10 4.96 1.54
C VAL A 200 -10.72 6.11 2.33
N GLY A 201 -10.26 6.37 3.56
CA GLY A 201 -10.77 7.45 4.40
C GLY A 201 -10.23 8.84 4.05
N ILE A 202 -9.20 8.94 3.20
CA ILE A 202 -8.57 10.22 2.87
C ILE A 202 -9.50 11.04 1.97
N THR A 203 -9.74 12.28 2.40
CA THR A 203 -10.47 13.29 1.62
C THR A 203 -9.50 14.20 0.86
N PRO A 204 -9.85 14.69 -0.34
CA PRO A 204 -9.00 15.63 -1.06
C PRO A 204 -8.68 16.89 -0.24
N THR A 205 -7.45 17.34 -0.38
CA THR A 205 -6.96 18.59 0.23
C THR A 205 -7.07 19.71 -0.78
N ASN A 206 -7.57 20.87 -0.35
CA ASN A 206 -7.49 22.08 -1.16
C ASN A 206 -6.18 22.82 -0.82
N PHE A 207 -5.20 22.72 -1.71
CA PHE A 207 -3.88 23.33 -1.57
C PHE A 207 -3.86 24.84 -1.84
N TRP A 208 -4.90 25.37 -2.48
CA TRP A 208 -5.02 26.80 -2.78
C TRP A 208 -5.67 27.51 -1.61
N ILE A 209 -4.86 28.23 -0.84
CA ILE A 209 -5.28 28.91 0.38
C ILE A 209 -5.43 30.41 0.18
N TRP A 210 -6.31 31.03 0.95
CA TRP A 210 -6.40 32.48 1.07
C TRP A 210 -5.20 33.04 1.87
N PRO A 211 -4.80 34.31 1.66
CA PRO A 211 -3.64 34.90 2.33
C PRO A 211 -3.64 34.81 3.87
N TRP A 212 -4.81 34.78 4.51
CA TRP A 212 -4.99 34.69 5.95
C TRP A 212 -5.00 33.25 6.51
N GLN A 213 -5.01 32.22 5.67
CA GLN A 213 -5.01 30.82 6.13
C GLN A 213 -3.58 30.33 6.41
N SER A 214 -3.39 29.59 7.51
CA SER A 214 -2.09 29.02 7.90
C SER A 214 -1.73 27.74 7.17
N THR A 215 -2.72 26.86 6.97
CA THR A 215 -2.57 25.52 6.41
C THR A 215 -3.67 25.23 5.38
N PRO A 216 -3.42 24.34 4.41
CA PRO A 216 -4.47 23.83 3.52
C PRO A 216 -5.63 23.19 4.28
N THR A 217 -6.82 23.19 3.67
CA THR A 217 -8.00 22.51 4.25
C THR A 217 -7.84 21.00 4.10
N ASN A 218 -8.15 20.23 5.15
CA ASN A 218 -7.95 18.77 5.23
C ASN A 218 -6.47 18.34 5.17
N TYR A 219 -5.53 19.20 5.56
CA TYR A 219 -4.09 18.88 5.47
C TYR A 219 -3.57 17.94 6.56
N CYS A 220 -4.30 17.84 7.68
CA CYS A 220 -4.11 16.80 8.69
C CYS A 220 -5.43 16.07 8.90
N GLN A 221 -5.43 14.75 8.76
CA GLN A 221 -6.63 13.91 8.84
C GLN A 221 -6.40 12.74 9.80
N VAL A 222 -7.39 12.43 10.62
CA VAL A 222 -7.44 11.17 11.39
C VAL A 222 -8.31 10.19 10.64
N ILE A 223 -7.76 9.03 10.32
CA ILE A 223 -8.37 7.99 9.52
C ILE A 223 -8.79 6.83 10.44
N ASN A 224 -10.10 6.58 10.50
CA ASN A 224 -10.71 5.45 11.20
C ASN A 224 -11.70 4.75 10.25
N GLU A 225 -12.50 3.81 10.74
CA GLU A 225 -13.44 3.03 9.94
C GLU A 225 -14.85 3.62 9.89
N LYS A 226 -15.10 4.80 10.48
CA LYS A 226 -16.46 5.39 10.55
C LYS A 226 -17.04 5.70 9.17
N ASP A 227 -16.20 5.91 8.15
CA ASP A 227 -16.66 6.13 6.78
C ASP A 227 -17.29 4.87 6.16
N PHE A 228 -16.98 3.69 6.69
CA PHE A 228 -17.55 2.42 6.23
C PHE A 228 -19.02 2.28 6.66
N ASP A 229 -19.35 2.73 7.87
CA ASP A 229 -20.71 2.71 8.43
C ASP A 229 -21.63 3.77 7.78
N ALA A 230 -21.08 4.65 6.95
CA ALA A 230 -21.80 5.68 6.21
C ALA A 230 -22.03 5.28 4.73
N PRO A 231 -23.05 5.88 4.07
CA PRO A 231 -23.22 5.74 2.63
C PRO A 231 -21.92 6.04 1.87
N LEU A 232 -21.70 5.30 0.78
CA LEU A 232 -20.52 5.50 -0.06
C LEU A 232 -20.48 6.96 -0.56
N ARG A 233 -19.35 7.61 -0.30
CA ARG A 233 -19.10 9.00 -0.65
C ARG A 233 -19.10 9.21 -2.16
N SER A 234 -19.35 10.45 -2.60
CA SER A 234 -19.26 10.79 -4.03
C SER A 234 -17.81 10.71 -4.53
N HIS A 235 -17.61 10.57 -5.85
CA HIS A 235 -16.27 10.38 -6.44
C HIS A 235 -15.28 11.47 -6.02
N ASP A 236 -15.74 12.71 -6.05
CA ASP A 236 -14.96 13.92 -5.75
C ASP A 236 -14.55 14.04 -4.28
N GLN A 237 -15.09 13.19 -3.40
CA GLN A 237 -14.70 13.12 -2.00
C GLN A 237 -13.57 12.10 -1.75
N PHE A 238 -13.15 11.34 -2.76
CA PHE A 238 -11.96 10.50 -2.70
C PHE A 238 -10.75 11.21 -3.28
N PHE A 239 -9.57 11.03 -2.67
CA PHE A 239 -8.34 11.65 -3.19
C PHE A 239 -7.99 11.16 -4.61
N ALA A 240 -8.33 9.91 -4.95
CA ALA A 240 -8.06 9.28 -6.24
C ALA A 240 -9.07 8.16 -6.56
N ASN A 241 -9.07 7.74 -7.83
CA ASN A 241 -9.77 6.56 -8.33
C ASN A 241 -9.40 5.29 -7.55
N TYR A 242 -8.13 5.17 -7.12
CA TYR A 242 -7.67 4.06 -6.28
C TYR A 242 -8.49 3.94 -4.98
N ALA A 243 -8.60 5.01 -4.20
CA ALA A 243 -9.37 4.99 -2.96
C ALA A 243 -10.84 4.66 -3.18
N ARG A 244 -11.46 5.28 -4.20
CA ARG A 244 -12.84 4.95 -4.58
C ARG A 244 -13.01 3.46 -4.89
N SER A 245 -12.12 2.89 -5.71
CA SER A 245 -12.21 1.48 -6.10
C SER A 245 -12.07 0.53 -4.91
N LYS A 246 -11.21 0.87 -3.93
CA LYS A 246 -11.06 0.11 -2.69
C LYS A 246 -12.28 0.26 -1.76
N ALA A 247 -12.89 1.44 -1.72
CA ALA A 247 -14.12 1.70 -0.95
C ALA A 247 -15.34 0.94 -1.51
N GLU A 248 -15.41 0.77 -2.82
CA GLU A 248 -16.43 -0.06 -3.48
C GLU A 248 -16.16 -1.55 -3.21
N ALA A 249 -14.91 -2.00 -3.36
CA ALA A 249 -14.50 -3.38 -3.13
C ALA A 249 -14.75 -3.86 -1.68
N GLU A 250 -14.39 -3.06 -0.69
CA GLU A 250 -14.59 -3.44 0.72
C GLU A 250 -16.07 -3.58 1.08
N ARG A 251 -16.96 -2.74 0.51
CA ARG A 251 -18.41 -2.84 0.71
C ARG A 251 -18.98 -4.10 0.06
N ILE A 252 -18.48 -4.46 -1.13
CA ILE A 252 -18.83 -5.71 -1.81
C ILE A 252 -18.43 -6.93 -0.96
N VAL A 253 -17.19 -6.94 -0.46
CA VAL A 253 -16.68 -8.06 0.37
C VAL A 253 -17.44 -8.15 1.69
N CYS A 254 -17.53 -7.06 2.44
CA CYS A 254 -18.16 -7.06 3.76
C CYS A 254 -19.68 -7.28 3.68
N GLY A 255 -20.35 -6.76 2.65
CA GLY A 255 -21.78 -6.98 2.42
C GLY A 255 -22.13 -8.42 1.99
N ALA A 256 -21.14 -9.22 1.60
CA ALA A 256 -21.31 -10.64 1.29
C ALA A 256 -21.22 -11.56 2.52
N ASN A 257 -21.05 -11.00 3.72
CA ASN A 257 -20.95 -11.74 4.97
C ASN A 257 -22.26 -12.45 5.32
N GLN A 258 -22.17 -13.75 5.61
CA GLN A 258 -23.27 -14.59 6.04
C GLN A 258 -22.73 -15.78 6.86
N ASP A 259 -23.61 -16.54 7.52
CA ASP A 259 -23.20 -17.63 8.43
C ASP A 259 -22.29 -18.68 7.78
N SER A 260 -22.56 -19.03 6.52
CA SER A 260 -21.79 -20.01 5.74
C SER A 260 -20.63 -19.41 4.94
N PHE A 261 -20.48 -18.08 4.94
CA PHE A 261 -19.43 -17.38 4.20
C PHE A 261 -19.09 -16.07 4.90
N ARG A 262 -18.15 -16.16 5.83
CA ARG A 262 -17.75 -15.05 6.70
C ARG A 262 -16.71 -14.21 6.02
N THR A 263 -16.93 -12.91 5.97
CA THR A 263 -16.07 -12.01 5.21
C THR A 263 -15.60 -10.81 6.02
N GLY A 264 -14.58 -10.14 5.52
CA GLY A 264 -14.10 -8.89 6.10
C GLY A 264 -12.93 -8.31 5.32
N THR A 265 -12.48 -7.13 5.72
CA THR A 265 -11.31 -6.50 5.09
C THR A 265 -10.33 -5.91 6.08
N ILE A 266 -9.05 -5.88 5.70
CA ILE A 266 -8.00 -5.15 6.41
C ILE A 266 -7.66 -3.88 5.63
N ARG A 267 -7.56 -2.74 6.29
CA ARG A 267 -7.13 -1.44 5.77
C ARG A 267 -5.72 -1.13 6.30
N PRO A 268 -4.65 -1.50 5.57
CA PRO A 268 -3.32 -1.15 5.99
C PRO A 268 -3.14 0.37 6.06
N GLY A 269 -2.35 0.83 7.04
CA GLY A 269 -1.75 2.15 7.06
C GLY A 269 -1.00 2.46 5.76
N ASN A 270 -0.69 3.74 5.57
CA ASN A 270 -0.10 4.22 4.32
C ASN A 270 1.23 4.93 4.61
N PRO A 271 2.33 4.53 3.96
CA PRO A 271 2.51 3.40 3.04
C PRO A 271 2.71 2.03 3.72
N ILE A 272 2.53 0.96 2.93
CA ILE A 272 2.97 -0.40 3.27
C ILE A 272 4.42 -0.57 2.83
N TYR A 273 5.27 -1.16 3.67
CA TYR A 273 6.69 -1.40 3.39
C TYR A 273 7.15 -2.78 3.87
N GLY A 274 8.41 -3.13 3.62
CA GLY A 274 9.04 -4.32 4.17
C GLY A 274 9.69 -5.23 3.13
N GLN A 275 9.70 -4.83 1.86
CA GLN A 275 10.26 -5.63 0.77
C GLN A 275 11.02 -4.76 -0.21
N LYS A 276 12.00 -5.36 -0.90
CA LYS A 276 12.84 -4.62 -1.86
C LYS A 276 12.05 -3.90 -2.95
N THR A 277 10.81 -4.31 -3.27
CA THR A 277 9.94 -3.73 -4.31
C THR A 277 8.85 -2.80 -3.78
N ASP A 278 8.79 -2.54 -2.47
CA ASP A 278 7.75 -1.71 -1.88
C ASP A 278 7.82 -0.23 -2.37
N PRO A 279 6.71 0.52 -2.26
CA PRO A 279 6.58 1.85 -2.85
C PRO A 279 7.21 2.97 -2.02
N VAL A 280 7.91 2.66 -0.92
CA VAL A 280 8.54 3.65 -0.05
C VAL A 280 10.02 3.35 0.16
N LEU A 281 10.38 2.46 1.07
CA LEU A 281 11.77 2.15 1.36
C LEU A 281 12.42 1.38 0.22
N GLY A 282 11.70 0.43 -0.36
CA GLY A 282 12.20 -0.36 -1.47
C GLY A 282 12.60 0.55 -2.64
N ILE A 283 11.70 1.43 -3.06
CA ILE A 283 11.99 2.36 -4.16
C ILE A 283 13.11 3.35 -3.79
N MET A 284 13.13 3.84 -2.54
CA MET A 284 14.17 4.74 -2.06
C MET A 284 15.57 4.12 -2.17
N LEU A 285 15.72 2.89 -1.68
CA LEU A 285 16.99 2.16 -1.70
C LEU A 285 17.43 1.82 -3.14
N ARG A 286 16.49 1.39 -4.00
CA ARG A 286 16.78 1.06 -5.42
C ARG A 286 17.17 2.27 -6.26
N MET A 287 16.55 3.42 -6.03
CA MET A 287 16.85 4.63 -6.79
C MET A 287 18.16 5.29 -6.35
N GLY A 288 18.51 5.19 -5.06
CA GLY A 288 19.67 5.86 -4.48
C GLY A 288 19.46 7.37 -4.38
N ASP A 289 19.35 8.07 -5.51
CA ASP A 289 19.02 9.49 -5.58
C ASP A 289 17.50 9.70 -5.61
N ASN A 290 16.96 10.31 -4.56
CA ASN A 290 15.54 10.51 -4.37
C ASN A 290 15.20 11.99 -4.28
N VAL A 291 14.06 12.36 -4.88
CA VAL A 291 13.51 13.72 -4.83
C VAL A 291 12.21 13.68 -4.03
N THR A 292 12.05 14.60 -3.08
CA THR A 292 10.88 14.62 -2.19
C THR A 292 10.46 16.04 -1.85
N TRP A 293 9.16 16.26 -1.66
CA TRP A 293 8.61 17.49 -1.07
C TRP A 293 7.88 17.22 0.25
N ILE A 294 7.95 15.98 0.75
CA ILE A 294 7.08 15.47 1.81
C ILE A 294 7.86 15.02 3.05
N ALA A 295 9.13 15.43 3.18
CA ALA A 295 9.98 15.01 4.29
C ALA A 295 9.36 15.30 5.67
N HIS A 296 8.59 16.38 5.80
CA HIS A 296 7.89 16.77 7.03
C HIS A 296 6.55 16.07 7.25
N VAL A 297 6.02 15.38 6.23
CA VAL A 297 4.70 14.74 6.28
C VAL A 297 4.74 13.55 7.24
N VAL A 298 3.73 13.47 8.10
CA VAL A 298 3.60 12.48 9.18
C VAL A 298 2.53 11.45 8.80
N GLN A 299 2.90 10.16 8.76
CA GLN A 299 1.98 9.06 8.45
C GLN A 299 2.28 7.80 9.28
N ASN A 300 1.25 6.98 9.51
CA ASN A 300 1.41 5.63 10.06
C ASN A 300 1.83 4.67 8.94
N PHE A 301 3.10 4.29 8.95
CA PHE A 301 3.61 3.24 8.10
C PHE A 301 3.14 1.88 8.63
N VAL A 302 3.12 0.88 7.77
CA VAL A 302 2.84 -0.49 8.20
C VAL A 302 3.71 -1.49 7.45
N ASN A 303 4.38 -2.35 8.20
CA ASN A 303 5.15 -3.45 7.65
C ASN A 303 4.20 -4.50 7.04
N SER A 304 4.54 -5.06 5.90
CA SER A 304 3.71 -6.06 5.22
C SER A 304 3.50 -7.34 6.06
N ARG A 305 4.44 -7.68 6.95
CA ARG A 305 4.29 -8.77 7.93
C ARG A 305 3.24 -8.44 9.00
N ASN A 306 3.11 -7.18 9.38
CA ASN A 306 2.03 -6.71 10.28
C ASN A 306 0.66 -6.79 9.60
N VAL A 307 0.60 -6.47 8.30
CA VAL A 307 -0.62 -6.63 7.51
C VAL A 307 -1.00 -8.11 7.37
N ALA A 308 -0.04 -8.99 7.08
CA ALA A 308 -0.27 -10.43 7.00
C ALA A 308 -0.76 -11.01 8.34
N LEU A 309 -0.14 -10.60 9.45
CA LEU A 309 -0.56 -10.99 10.79
C LEU A 309 -2.02 -10.63 11.05
N ALA A 310 -2.43 -9.42 10.68
CA ALA A 310 -3.83 -8.99 10.81
C ALA A 310 -4.80 -9.85 9.99
N HIS A 311 -4.42 -10.31 8.79
CA HIS A 311 -5.25 -11.22 8.00
C HIS A 311 -5.41 -12.58 8.70
N LEU A 312 -4.34 -13.14 9.25
CA LEU A 312 -4.38 -14.42 9.96
C LEU A 312 -5.17 -14.32 11.28
N LEU A 313 -5.01 -13.24 12.03
CA LEU A 313 -5.81 -12.98 13.24
C LEU A 313 -7.29 -12.82 12.91
N PHE A 314 -7.61 -12.12 11.82
CA PHE A 314 -8.99 -11.99 11.38
C PHE A 314 -9.55 -13.34 10.92
N GLU A 315 -8.77 -14.17 10.23
CA GLU A 315 -9.20 -15.55 9.91
C GLU A 315 -9.53 -16.34 11.18
N ALA A 316 -8.64 -16.31 12.17
CA ALA A 316 -8.86 -17.00 13.44
C ALA A 316 -10.11 -16.49 14.17
N ALA A 317 -10.36 -15.18 14.12
CA ALA A 317 -11.57 -14.58 14.67
C ALA A 317 -12.84 -15.01 13.91
N LEU A 318 -12.75 -15.17 12.59
CA LEU A 318 -13.87 -15.61 11.73
C LEU A 318 -14.09 -17.12 11.72
N ALA A 319 -13.14 -17.91 12.23
CA ALA A 319 -13.19 -19.37 12.23
C ALA A 319 -14.58 -19.89 12.66
N PRO A 320 -15.13 -20.93 11.99
CA PRO A 320 -16.49 -21.40 12.25
C PRO A 320 -16.77 -21.69 13.73
N GLY A 321 -17.83 -21.07 14.25
CA GLY A 321 -18.28 -21.14 15.64
C GLY A 321 -19.55 -20.30 15.81
N GLN A 322 -20.47 -20.70 16.69
CA GLN A 322 -21.71 -19.94 16.94
C GLN A 322 -21.64 -19.27 18.32
N PRO A 323 -22.08 -18.01 18.46
CA PRO A 323 -22.65 -17.12 17.43
C PRO A 323 -21.61 -16.55 16.44
N MET A 324 -22.07 -15.92 15.35
CA MET A 324 -21.19 -15.17 14.44
C MET A 324 -20.41 -14.08 15.23
N PRO A 325 -19.09 -13.99 15.05
CA PRO A 325 -18.30 -13.00 15.78
C PRO A 325 -18.64 -11.58 15.33
N GLY A 326 -18.65 -10.62 16.25
CA GLY A 326 -19.01 -9.22 15.96
C GLY A 326 -18.03 -8.48 15.04
N CYS A 327 -16.88 -9.10 14.71
CA CYS A 327 -15.93 -8.60 13.72
C CYS A 327 -16.27 -9.03 12.28
N ALA A 328 -17.20 -9.97 12.07
CA ALA A 328 -17.61 -10.43 10.74
C ALA A 328 -18.34 -9.33 9.96
N GLY A 329 -18.08 -9.26 8.65
CA GLY A 329 -18.63 -8.23 7.76
C GLY A 329 -18.10 -6.83 8.02
N ARG A 330 -16.92 -6.70 8.66
CA ARG A 330 -16.32 -5.40 9.00
C ARG A 330 -14.96 -5.18 8.35
N THR A 331 -14.53 -3.93 8.41
CA THR A 331 -13.19 -3.49 8.00
C THR A 331 -12.40 -3.03 9.22
N PHE A 332 -11.07 -3.22 9.19
CA PHE A 332 -10.18 -2.87 10.30
C PHE A 332 -8.91 -2.20 9.79
N ASN A 333 -8.61 -1.02 10.30
CA ASN A 333 -7.34 -0.35 10.09
C ASN A 333 -6.23 -1.04 10.88
N VAL A 334 -5.03 -1.14 10.30
CA VAL A 334 -3.85 -1.70 10.97
C VAL A 334 -2.59 -0.90 10.67
N THR A 335 -1.77 -0.70 11.70
CA THR A 335 -0.52 0.07 11.63
C THR A 335 0.58 -0.62 12.44
N ASP A 336 1.84 -0.25 12.22
CA ASP A 336 2.91 -0.71 13.11
C ASP A 336 2.71 -0.24 14.56
N ALA A 337 3.40 -0.90 15.49
CA ALA A 337 3.40 -0.45 16.87
C ALA A 337 4.09 0.92 17.02
N GLY A 338 3.50 1.80 17.83
CA GLY A 338 4.05 3.10 18.15
C GLY A 338 3.40 4.26 17.38
N PRO A 339 3.92 5.49 17.56
CA PRO A 339 3.38 6.68 16.90
C PRO A 339 3.72 6.69 15.40
N PRO A 340 2.94 7.41 14.56
CA PRO A 340 3.31 7.67 13.18
C PRO A 340 4.68 8.35 13.10
N ILE A 341 5.38 8.17 11.98
CA ILE A 341 6.69 8.79 11.72
C ILE A 341 6.57 9.88 10.66
N ALA A 342 7.61 10.69 10.49
CA ALA A 342 7.72 11.53 9.30
C ALA A 342 8.54 10.80 8.24
N PHE A 343 8.31 11.13 6.98
CA PHE A 343 9.15 10.61 5.89
C PHE A 343 10.63 10.93 6.09
N ALA A 344 10.97 12.09 6.70
CA ALA A 344 12.34 12.45 7.06
C ALA A 344 13.04 11.42 7.97
N ASP A 345 12.30 10.68 8.80
CA ASP A 345 12.89 9.66 9.67
C ASP A 345 13.30 8.43 8.86
N ALA A 346 12.44 7.96 7.96
CA ALA A 346 12.75 6.87 7.02
C ALA A 346 13.89 7.23 6.06
N TYR A 347 13.93 8.49 5.62
CA TYR A 347 15.01 9.07 4.83
C TYR A 347 16.33 9.06 5.58
N LEU A 348 16.35 9.51 6.84
CA LEU A 348 17.54 9.48 7.69
C LEU A 348 18.05 8.05 7.88
N ALA A 349 17.15 7.08 8.07
CA ALA A 349 17.51 5.67 8.15
C ALA A 349 18.21 5.18 6.88
N GLY A 350 17.68 5.51 5.70
CA GLY A 350 18.28 5.19 4.42
C GLY A 350 19.67 5.81 4.24
N GLU A 351 19.82 7.10 4.52
CA GLU A 351 21.10 7.82 4.40
C GLU A 351 22.16 7.32 5.40
N GLU A 352 21.75 6.90 6.59
CA GLU A 352 22.65 6.49 7.67
C GLU A 352 23.05 5.01 7.60
N LEU A 353 22.11 4.11 7.29
CA LEU A 353 22.29 2.67 7.48
C LEU A 353 22.51 1.90 6.17
N SER A 354 22.16 2.46 5.02
CA SER A 354 22.27 1.75 3.74
C SER A 354 23.73 1.56 3.31
N ALA A 355 24.06 0.34 2.86
CA ALA A 355 25.35 0.00 2.27
C ALA A 355 25.55 0.63 0.89
N THR A 356 24.46 0.93 0.17
CA THR A 356 24.47 1.70 -1.08
C THR A 356 24.13 3.16 -0.80
N ARG A 357 24.64 4.06 -1.64
CA ARG A 357 24.39 5.50 -1.50
C ARG A 357 22.89 5.80 -1.59
N VAL A 358 22.36 6.44 -0.56
CA VAL A 358 21.04 7.08 -0.57
C VAL A 358 21.23 8.58 -0.40
N ARG A 359 20.59 9.38 -1.25
CA ARG A 359 20.62 10.84 -1.20
C ARG A 359 19.23 11.40 -1.34
N ILE A 360 18.86 12.29 -0.42
CA ILE A 360 17.54 12.91 -0.42
C ILE A 360 17.64 14.38 -0.83
N THR A 361 17.03 14.72 -1.97
CA THR A 361 16.93 16.10 -2.46
C THR A 361 15.53 16.64 -2.18
N LYS A 362 15.44 17.60 -1.27
CA LYS A 362 14.18 18.29 -0.95
C LYS A 362 13.85 19.30 -2.04
N GLN A 363 12.61 19.31 -2.50
CA GLN A 363 12.09 20.24 -3.50
C GLN A 363 10.92 21.06 -2.99
N GLN A 364 10.72 22.22 -3.59
CA GLN A 364 9.62 23.11 -3.26
C GLN A 364 8.30 22.51 -3.76
N PRO A 365 7.32 22.24 -2.86
CA PRO A 365 6.08 21.54 -3.23
C PRO A 365 5.26 22.30 -4.27
N LEU A 366 5.27 23.65 -4.24
CA LEU A 366 4.46 24.44 -5.17
C LEU A 366 4.88 24.21 -6.64
N ALA A 367 6.18 24.20 -6.92
CA ALA A 367 6.67 24.00 -8.29
C ALA A 367 6.22 22.62 -8.82
N LEU A 368 6.34 21.58 -7.99
CA LEU A 368 5.89 20.24 -8.33
C LEU A 368 4.36 20.15 -8.46
N LEU A 369 3.60 20.89 -7.65
CA LEU A 369 2.13 20.94 -7.75
C LEU A 369 1.66 21.58 -9.07
N LEU A 370 2.33 22.66 -9.50
CA LEU A 370 2.04 23.29 -10.80
C LEU A 370 2.32 22.33 -11.97
N VAL A 371 3.47 21.65 -11.93
CA VAL A 371 3.80 20.60 -12.92
C VAL A 371 2.78 19.48 -12.87
N ALA A 372 2.33 19.08 -11.68
CA ALA A 372 1.34 18.04 -11.51
C ALA A 372 -0.01 18.38 -12.19
N HIS A 373 -0.47 19.62 -12.05
CA HIS A 373 -1.66 20.10 -12.76
C HIS A 373 -1.47 20.10 -14.28
N ALA A 374 -0.29 20.46 -14.79
CA ALA A 374 0.00 20.41 -16.22
C ALA A 374 -0.01 18.96 -16.76
N ILE A 375 0.55 18.01 -16.01
CA ILE A 375 0.53 16.59 -16.36
C ILE A 375 -0.89 16.04 -16.35
N GLU A 376 -1.69 16.32 -15.31
CA GLU A 376 -3.10 15.90 -15.25
C GLU A 376 -3.88 16.48 -16.44
N ALA A 377 -3.71 17.77 -16.74
CA ALA A 377 -4.37 18.42 -17.87
C ALA A 377 -4.01 17.75 -19.21
N TRP A 378 -2.74 17.39 -19.40
CA TRP A 378 -2.27 16.67 -20.59
C TRP A 378 -2.88 15.26 -20.70
N CYS A 379 -2.83 14.47 -19.63
CA CYS A 379 -3.44 13.14 -19.60
C CYS A 379 -4.96 13.21 -19.89
N LEU A 380 -5.66 14.20 -19.32
CA LEU A 380 -7.09 14.38 -19.56
C LEU A 380 -7.40 14.88 -20.97
N LEU A 381 -6.52 15.67 -21.59
CA LEU A 381 -6.64 16.08 -22.98
C LEU A 381 -6.55 14.85 -23.90
N LEU A 382 -5.54 14.00 -23.71
CA LEU A 382 -5.37 12.78 -24.49
C LEU A 382 -6.54 11.81 -24.30
N ALA A 383 -7.01 11.64 -23.05
CA ALA A 383 -8.17 10.80 -22.76
C ALA A 383 -9.48 11.37 -23.37
N ARG A 384 -9.60 12.70 -23.49
CA ARG A 384 -10.77 13.35 -24.08
C ARG A 384 -10.73 13.34 -25.62
N LEU A 385 -9.55 13.39 -26.21
CA LEU A 385 -9.33 13.47 -27.65
C LEU A 385 -8.42 12.31 -28.13
N PRO A 386 -8.92 11.06 -28.22
CA PRO A 386 -8.09 9.90 -28.56
C PRO A 386 -7.37 10.01 -29.90
N PHE A 387 -7.89 10.82 -30.83
CA PHE A 387 -7.25 11.07 -32.12
C PHE A 387 -5.85 11.71 -32.00
N LEU A 388 -5.57 12.42 -30.90
CA LEU A 388 -4.24 12.96 -30.61
C LEU A 388 -3.21 11.84 -30.44
N THR A 389 -3.61 10.73 -29.84
CA THR A 389 -2.75 9.55 -29.71
C THR A 389 -2.72 8.74 -30.99
N THR A 390 -3.86 8.51 -31.65
CA THR A 390 -3.90 7.62 -32.84
C THR A 390 -3.35 8.27 -34.10
N MET A 391 -3.61 9.56 -34.35
CA MET A 391 -3.16 10.25 -35.58
C MET A 391 -1.81 10.97 -35.40
N PHE A 392 -1.56 11.56 -34.23
CA PHE A 392 -0.35 12.37 -33.98
C PHE A 392 0.68 11.66 -33.09
N GLY A 393 0.40 10.44 -32.62
CA GLY A 393 1.35 9.66 -31.81
C GLY A 393 1.64 10.26 -30.43
N LEU A 394 0.81 11.19 -29.93
CA LEU A 394 1.00 11.82 -28.64
C LEU A 394 0.74 10.84 -27.50
N ARG A 395 1.61 10.83 -26.49
CA ARG A 395 1.58 9.87 -25.38
C ARG A 395 1.51 10.56 -24.03
N GLU A 396 0.94 9.86 -23.06
CA GLU A 396 1.08 10.22 -21.65
C GLU A 396 2.56 10.12 -21.24
N PRO A 397 2.99 10.88 -20.21
CA PRO A 397 4.34 10.75 -19.69
C PRO A 397 4.61 9.31 -19.24
N SER A 398 5.86 8.87 -19.42
CA SER A 398 6.30 7.53 -19.02
C SER A 398 7.25 7.59 -17.84
N GLY A 399 7.54 6.44 -17.22
CA GLY A 399 8.40 6.39 -16.04
C GLY A 399 7.81 7.15 -14.85
N PRO A 400 8.60 7.50 -13.82
CA PRO A 400 8.06 8.02 -12.55
C PRO A 400 7.24 9.31 -12.66
N ILE A 401 7.49 10.15 -13.67
CA ILE A 401 6.83 11.45 -13.83
C ILE A 401 5.32 11.33 -14.07
N HIS A 402 4.83 10.23 -14.63
CA HIS A 402 3.39 10.01 -14.83
C HIS A 402 2.60 10.01 -13.51
N MET A 403 3.26 9.68 -12.39
CA MET A 403 2.68 9.70 -11.05
C MET A 403 2.51 11.12 -10.51
N LEU A 404 3.24 12.11 -11.03
CA LEU A 404 3.18 13.48 -10.56
C LEU A 404 1.89 14.16 -11.09
N GLN A 405 0.77 13.89 -10.43
CA GLN A 405 -0.53 14.51 -10.66
C GLN A 405 -1.12 14.96 -9.30
N PRO A 406 -2.10 15.88 -9.27
CA PRO A 406 -2.53 16.52 -8.03
C PRO A 406 -3.09 15.56 -6.97
N ALA A 407 -3.60 14.40 -7.40
CA ALA A 407 -4.08 13.36 -6.49
C ALA A 407 -2.97 12.83 -5.56
N VAL A 408 -1.72 12.73 -6.02
CA VAL A 408 -0.60 12.29 -5.19
C VAL A 408 -0.32 13.28 -4.06
N PHE A 409 -0.50 14.58 -4.28
CA PHE A 409 -0.38 15.54 -3.19
C PHE A 409 -1.44 15.31 -2.11
N SER A 410 -2.65 14.88 -2.48
CA SER A 410 -3.74 14.62 -1.53
C SER A 410 -3.52 13.36 -0.68
N VAL A 411 -2.76 12.39 -1.17
CA VAL A 411 -2.35 11.21 -0.36
C VAL A 411 -1.05 11.47 0.41
N SER A 412 -0.29 12.51 0.04
CA SER A 412 0.94 12.95 0.70
C SER A 412 0.69 14.08 1.71
N ILE A 413 -0.34 13.93 2.54
CA ILE A 413 -0.69 14.85 3.63
C ILE A 413 -0.45 14.20 4.98
N HIS A 414 -0.60 14.96 6.07
CA HIS A 414 -0.47 14.39 7.41
C HIS A 414 -1.68 13.49 7.70
N THR A 415 -1.44 12.20 7.95
CA THR A 415 -2.51 11.25 8.26
C THR A 415 -2.16 10.45 9.50
N VAL A 416 -3.07 10.42 10.47
CA VAL A 416 -2.97 9.53 11.63
C VAL A 416 -4.02 8.45 11.47
N VAL A 417 -3.59 7.20 11.35
CA VAL A 417 -4.48 6.05 11.22
C VAL A 417 -4.75 5.49 12.62
N ASP A 418 -6.01 5.40 12.97
CA ASP A 418 -6.50 4.80 14.21
C ASP A 418 -6.81 3.31 13.95
N ASP A 419 -6.03 2.42 14.57
CA ASP A 419 -6.19 0.96 14.54
C ASP A 419 -6.85 0.41 15.81
N GLY A 420 -7.43 1.29 16.65
CA GLY A 420 -8.02 0.92 17.93
C GLY A 420 -9.17 -0.09 17.82
N ALA A 421 -9.91 -0.08 16.70
CA ALA A 421 -10.95 -1.08 16.45
C ALA A 421 -10.36 -2.50 16.21
N ALA A 422 -9.22 -2.60 15.53
CA ALA A 422 -8.56 -3.87 15.26
C ALA A 422 -7.95 -4.48 16.53
N ARG A 423 -7.44 -3.63 17.43
CA ARG A 423 -6.79 -4.03 18.70
C ARG A 423 -7.75 -4.61 19.73
N LYS A 424 -9.05 -4.26 19.65
CA LYS A 424 -10.07 -4.84 20.54
C LYS A 424 -10.09 -6.35 20.45
N SER A 425 -10.42 -7.00 21.55
CA SER A 425 -10.59 -8.46 21.56
C SER A 425 -11.72 -8.89 20.62
N VAL A 426 -11.74 -10.17 20.25
CA VAL A 426 -12.83 -10.74 19.44
C VAL A 426 -14.18 -10.59 20.15
N ALA A 427 -14.21 -10.71 21.48
CA ALA A 427 -15.41 -10.53 22.30
C ALA A 427 -15.95 -9.09 22.24
N GLU A 428 -15.09 -8.10 22.05
CA GLU A 428 -15.45 -6.67 21.88
C GLU A 428 -15.66 -6.27 20.41
N GLY A 429 -15.68 -7.25 19.50
CA GLY A 429 -15.90 -7.06 18.07
C GLY A 429 -14.68 -6.60 17.27
N GLY A 430 -13.47 -6.71 17.84
CA GLY A 430 -12.20 -6.54 17.11
C GLY A 430 -11.59 -7.87 16.66
N ILE A 431 -10.30 -7.86 16.36
CA ILE A 431 -9.56 -9.06 15.91
C ILE A 431 -8.35 -9.39 16.81
N GLY A 432 -8.17 -8.68 17.92
CA GLY A 432 -7.05 -8.85 18.84
C GLY A 432 -5.70 -8.47 18.22
N TYR A 433 -5.70 -7.49 17.31
CA TYR A 433 -4.49 -7.08 16.59
C TYR A 433 -3.46 -6.44 17.52
N GLU A 434 -2.21 -6.91 17.44
CA GLU A 434 -1.04 -6.25 18.02
C GLU A 434 0.08 -6.25 16.97
N GLY A 435 0.65 -5.07 16.70
CA GLY A 435 1.75 -4.95 15.74
C GLY A 435 3.00 -5.64 16.26
N GLY A 436 3.55 -6.57 15.47
CA GLY A 436 4.73 -7.37 15.82
C GLY A 436 6.06 -6.65 15.69
N CYS A 437 6.05 -5.43 15.15
CA CYS A 437 7.20 -4.55 15.18
C CYS A 437 6.76 -3.09 15.19
N THR A 438 7.67 -2.24 15.65
CA THR A 438 7.60 -0.80 15.42
C THR A 438 8.09 -0.44 14.02
N THR A 439 7.70 0.74 13.52
CA THR A 439 8.21 1.22 12.23
C THR A 439 9.74 1.32 12.22
N LEU A 440 10.34 1.77 13.33
CA LEU A 440 11.81 1.86 13.46
C LEU A 440 12.48 0.50 13.25
N GLU A 441 11.99 -0.54 13.92
CA GLU A 441 12.55 -1.89 13.81
C GLU A 441 12.36 -2.46 12.40
N GLY A 442 11.16 -2.34 11.83
CA GLY A 442 10.89 -2.86 10.49
C GLY A 442 11.70 -2.14 9.41
N VAL A 443 11.90 -0.81 9.53
CA VAL A 443 12.74 -0.04 8.61
C VAL A 443 14.19 -0.51 8.70
N CYS A 444 14.72 -0.69 9.91
CA CYS A 444 16.06 -1.23 10.13
C CYS A 444 16.20 -2.66 9.59
N GLU A 445 15.21 -3.54 9.79
CA GLU A 445 15.23 -4.91 9.25
C GLU A 445 15.29 -4.92 7.73
N GLN A 446 14.49 -4.07 7.07
CA GLN A 446 14.51 -3.98 5.62
C GLN A 446 15.87 -3.49 5.09
N ILE A 447 16.46 -2.46 5.70
CA ILE A 447 17.78 -1.96 5.29
C ILE A 447 18.87 -3.01 5.58
N LEU A 448 18.78 -3.74 6.69
CA LEU A 448 19.69 -4.85 6.99
C LEU A 448 19.63 -5.93 5.90
N ASN A 449 18.43 -6.32 5.48
CA ASN A 449 18.25 -7.28 4.40
C ASN A 449 18.81 -6.77 3.07
N TRP A 450 18.56 -5.49 2.75
CA TRP A 450 19.16 -4.83 1.59
C TRP A 450 20.70 -4.87 1.63
N ASN A 451 21.30 -4.56 2.77
CA ASN A 451 22.75 -4.55 2.94
C ASN A 451 23.35 -5.95 2.74
N ARG A 452 22.75 -6.98 3.33
CA ARG A 452 23.17 -8.38 3.17
C ARG A 452 23.17 -8.82 1.70
N GLU A 453 22.16 -8.40 0.93
CA GLU A 453 22.10 -8.71 -0.50
C GLU A 453 23.26 -8.05 -1.29
N HIS A 454 23.64 -6.83 -0.94
CA HIS A 454 24.71 -6.08 -1.62
C HIS A 454 26.12 -6.45 -1.14
N GLU A 455 26.27 -6.94 0.09
CA GLU A 455 27.51 -7.54 0.58
C GLU A 455 27.80 -8.89 -0.09
N GLY A 456 26.76 -9.72 -0.30
CA GLY A 456 26.87 -11.00 -1.01
C GLY A 456 27.24 -10.83 -2.48
N GLY A 457 26.67 -9.83 -3.16
CA GLY A 457 26.96 -9.53 -4.57
C GLY A 457 28.39 -9.04 -4.83
N ARG A 458 29.08 -8.47 -3.83
CA ARG A 458 30.50 -8.08 -3.95
C ARG A 458 31.47 -9.28 -3.94
N ARG A 459 31.05 -10.46 -3.48
CA ARG A 459 31.91 -11.66 -3.45
C ARG A 459 31.80 -12.53 -4.72
N GLU A 460 30.75 -12.34 -5.53
CA GLU A 460 30.48 -13.16 -6.72
C GLU A 460 30.64 -12.39 -8.05
N GLY A 461 31.14 -11.15 -8.02
CA GLY A 461 31.22 -10.30 -9.21
C GLY A 461 32.28 -9.21 -9.13
N GLU A 462 33.54 -9.59 -8.94
CA GLU A 462 34.67 -8.79 -9.46
C GLU A 462 34.88 -9.16 -10.94
N GLU A 463 33.95 -8.73 -11.79
CA GLU A 463 34.24 -8.34 -13.17
C GLU A 463 33.35 -7.12 -13.45
N GLU A 464 33.99 -5.96 -13.64
CA GLU A 464 33.35 -4.68 -13.92
C GLU A 464 32.40 -4.80 -15.12
N ALA A 465 31.09 -4.88 -14.85
CA ALA A 465 30.08 -4.66 -15.87
C ALA A 465 29.79 -3.15 -15.98
N PRO A 466 29.86 -2.54 -17.19
CA PRO A 466 29.80 -1.10 -17.32
C PRO A 466 28.44 -0.53 -16.91
N GLU A 467 28.51 0.63 -16.26
CA GLU A 467 27.39 1.48 -15.87
C GLU A 467 26.31 1.55 -16.96
N GLY A 468 25.05 1.40 -16.54
CA GLY A 468 23.93 1.94 -17.32
C GLY A 468 22.91 0.99 -17.95
N LYS A 469 22.75 -0.28 -17.49
CA LYS A 469 21.68 -1.16 -18.04
C LYS A 469 20.70 -1.82 -17.05
N ILE A 470 20.92 -1.77 -15.74
CA ILE A 470 20.01 -2.43 -14.78
C ILE A 470 18.74 -1.58 -14.48
N ALA A 471 18.77 -0.27 -14.72
CA ALA A 471 17.61 0.61 -14.50
C ALA A 471 16.44 0.41 -15.49
N LYS A 472 16.65 -0.32 -16.59
CA LYS A 472 15.66 -0.41 -17.68
C LYS A 472 14.74 -1.64 -17.63
N ALA A 473 15.01 -2.61 -16.75
CA ALA A 473 14.22 -3.85 -16.67
C ALA A 473 13.16 -3.83 -15.56
N ALA A 474 13.33 -3.01 -14.52
CA ALA A 474 12.38 -2.93 -13.40
C ALA A 474 11.27 -1.85 -13.57
N LEU A 475 11.35 -1.05 -14.63
CA LEU A 475 10.36 0.01 -14.98
C LEU A 475 9.47 -0.36 -16.17
N THR A 476 9.61 -1.58 -16.69
CA THR A 476 8.83 -2.14 -17.80
C THR A 476 7.94 -3.27 -17.31
N VAL A 477 7.06 -2.96 -16.34
CA VAL A 477 5.72 -3.55 -16.45
C VAL A 477 5.07 -2.76 -17.57
N GLN A 478 5.08 -3.34 -18.77
CA GLN A 478 4.38 -2.78 -19.92
C GLN A 478 2.97 -2.41 -19.47
N GLY A 479 2.70 -1.10 -19.46
CA GLY A 479 1.36 -0.59 -19.32
C GLY A 479 0.52 -1.26 -20.38
N VAL A 480 -0.59 -1.85 -19.93
CA VAL A 480 -1.70 -2.27 -20.78
C VAL A 480 -2.05 -1.08 -21.65
N ALA A 481 -1.63 -1.15 -22.91
CA ALA A 481 -2.10 -0.29 -23.97
C ALA A 481 -3.25 -1.04 -24.63
N ALA A 482 -4.47 -0.54 -24.38
CA ALA A 482 -5.76 -1.02 -24.87
C ALA A 482 -6.18 -2.42 -24.37
#